data_AF-A0A7G8EEK8-F1
#
_entry.id   AF-A0A7G8EEK8-F1
#
_cell.length_a   1.000
_cell.length_b   1.000
_cell.length_c   1.000
_cell.angle_alpha   90.00
_cell.angle_beta   90.00
_cell.angle_gamma   90.00
#
_symmetry.space_group_name_H-M   'P 1'
#
loop_
_entity.id
_entity.type
_entity.pdbx_description
1 polymer ?
#
loop_
_entity_poly.entity_id
_entity_poly.type
_entity_poly.pdbx_seq_one_letter_code
_entity_poly.pdbx_strand_id
1 'polypeptide(L)' 'MSASWTVLMRFVASGLFLLAHGLLVLEHIALGTALHGVAEVFLAPWALRHKAWDLIVIGIVFCVFDLWGTLRLVNGLA' A
#
# COMPACT_ATOMS: atom_id res chain seq x y z
N MET A 1 -16.39 0.84 19.81
CA MET A 1 -16.45 -0.06 18.64
C MET A 1 -15.38 -1.12 18.83
N SER A 2 -15.78 -2.39 18.73
CA SER A 2 -15.07 -3.56 19.27
C SER A 2 -13.67 -3.74 18.64
N ALA A 3 -12.68 -4.09 19.46
CA ALA A 3 -11.29 -4.32 19.03
C ALA A 3 -11.17 -5.29 17.84
N SER A 4 -12.15 -6.19 17.64
CA SER A 4 -12.24 -7.10 16.50
C SER A 4 -12.32 -6.37 15.16
N TRP A 5 -13.04 -5.25 15.09
CA TRP A 5 -13.18 -4.47 13.85
C TRP A 5 -11.86 -3.82 13.44
N THR A 6 -11.12 -3.27 14.41
CA THR A 6 -9.79 -2.69 14.15
C THR A 6 -8.79 -3.75 13.68
N VAL A 7 -8.85 -4.96 14.24
CA VAL A 7 -7.99 -6.07 13.80
C VAL A 7 -8.34 -6.52 12.39
N LEU A 8 -9.63 -6.71 12.08
CA LEU A 8 -10.08 -7.06 10.73
C LEU A 8 -9.61 -6.04 9.69
N MET A 9 -9.78 -4.74 9.99
CA MET A 9 -9.34 -3.66 9.10
C MET A 9 -7.83 -3.69 8.88
N ARG A 10 -7.02 -4.07 9.89
CA ARG A 10 -5.57 -4.24 9.71
C ARG A 10 -5.21 -5.38 8.77
N PHE A 11 -5.92 -6.51 8.85
CA PHE A 11 -5.74 -7.62 7.91
C PHE A 11 -6.16 -7.25 6.49
N VAL A 12 -7.31 -6.61 6.33
CA VAL A 12 -7.79 -6.13 5.02
C VAL A 12 -6.80 -5.14 4.42
N ALA A 13 -6.30 -4.21 5.23
CA ALA A 13 -5.33 -3.20 4.78
C ALA A 13 -4.00 -3.81 4.35
N SER A 14 -3.47 -4.74 5.16
CA SER A 14 -2.23 -5.44 4.85
C SER A 14 -2.38 -6.30 3.59
N GLY A 15 -3.52 -6.98 3.43
CA GLY A 15 -3.84 -7.77 2.24
C GLY A 15 -3.97 -6.91 0.98
N LEU A 16 -4.62 -5.76 1.07
CA LEU A 16 -4.72 -4.79 -0.05
C LEU A 16 -3.35 -4.25 -0.46
N PHE A 17 -2.49 -3.92 0.50
CA PHE A 17 -1.12 -3.49 0.23
C PHE A 17 -0.30 -4.57 -0.47
N LEU A 18 -0.35 -5.81 0.03
CA LEU A 18 0.33 -6.96 -0.59
C LEU A 18 -0.23 -7.27 -1.99
N LEU A 19 -1.55 -7.20 -2.17
CA LEU A 19 -2.19 -7.46 -3.44
C LEU A 19 -1.82 -6.40 -4.48
N ALA A 20 -1.90 -5.11 -4.12
CA ALA A 20 -1.52 -4.01 -5.00
C ALA A 20 -0.07 -4.17 -5.49
N HIS A 21 0.86 -4.43 -4.58
CA HIS A 21 2.27 -4.63 -4.93
C HIS A 21 2.52 -5.94 -5.67
N GLY A 22 1.86 -7.03 -5.30
CA GLY A 22 1.95 -8.30 -6.02
C GLY A 22 1.50 -8.15 -7.48
N LEU A 23 0.46 -7.37 -7.73
CA LEU A 23 -0.01 -7.07 -9.08
C LEU A 23 0.97 -6.20 -9.86
N LEU A 24 1.60 -5.21 -9.22
CA LEU A 24 2.68 -4.43 -9.84
C LEU A 24 3.88 -5.32 -10.23
N VAL A 25 4.25 -6.27 -9.37
CA VAL A 25 5.34 -7.24 -9.65
C VAL A 25 4.98 -8.21 -10.77
N LEU A 26 3.71 -8.63 -10.86
CA LEU A 26 3.22 -9.51 -11.93
C LEU A 26 2.92 -8.75 -13.24
N GLU A 27 3.45 -7.54 -13.43
CA GLU A 27 3.24 -6.65 -14.60
C GLU A 27 1.78 -6.23 -14.85
N HIS A 28 0.88 -6.43 -13.87
CA HIS A 28 -0.50 -5.94 -13.94
C HIS A 28 -0.56 -4.47 -13.48
N ILE A 29 0.16 -3.60 -14.19
CA ILE A 29 0.42 -2.22 -13.74
C ILE A 29 -0.87 -1.45 -13.48
N ALA A 30 -1.83 -1.43 -14.41
CA ALA A 30 -3.07 -0.68 -14.26
C ALA A 30 -3.89 -1.10 -13.02
N LEU A 31 -4.00 -2.40 -12.76
CA LEU A 31 -4.71 -2.94 -11.60
C LEU A 31 -3.94 -2.70 -10.29
N GLY A 32 -2.62 -2.90 -10.32
CA GLY A 32 -1.74 -2.66 -9.19
C GLY A 32 -1.77 -1.19 -8.74
N THR A 33 -1.63 -0.25 -9.67
CA THR A 33 -1.67 1.19 -9.37
C THR A 33 -3.05 1.63 -8.88
N ALA A 34 -4.14 1.10 -9.46
CA ALA A 34 -5.50 1.42 -9.01
C ALA A 34 -5.73 0.95 -7.56
N LEU A 35 -5.34 -0.29 -7.23
CA LEU A 35 -5.47 -0.83 -5.88
C LEU A 35 -4.54 -0.14 -4.89
N HIS A 36 -3.33 0.25 -5.33
CA HIS A 36 -2.41 1.05 -4.53
C HIS A 36 -3.03 2.41 -4.18
N GLY A 37 -3.59 3.12 -5.17
CA GLY A 37 -4.26 4.40 -4.96
C GLY A 37 -5.48 4.29 -4.04
N VAL A 38 -6.27 3.21 -4.16
CA VAL A 38 -7.38 2.93 -3.22
C VAL A 38 -6.84 2.73 -1.80
N ALA A 39 -5.75 1.99 -1.63
CA ALA A 39 -5.14 1.80 -0.31
C ALA A 39 -4.62 3.14 0.25
N GLU A 40 -4.00 3.98 -0.56
CA GLU A 40 -3.48 5.26 -0.11
C GLU A 40 -4.60 6.23 0.30
N VAL A 41 -5.67 6.33 -0.50
CA VAL A 41 -6.77 7.28 -0.24
C VAL A 41 -7.64 6.86 0.95
N PHE A 42 -7.91 5.56 1.13
CA PHE A 42 -8.86 5.09 2.15
C PHE A 42 -8.18 4.52 3.40
N LEU A 43 -7.09 3.76 3.23
CA LEU A 43 -6.43 3.08 4.35
C LEU A 43 -5.41 3.97 5.04
N ALA A 44 -4.71 4.87 4.34
CA ALA A 44 -3.74 5.76 4.99
C ALA A 44 -4.40 6.75 5.98
N PRO A 45 -5.51 7.44 5.64
CA PRO A 45 -6.20 8.30 6.60
C PRO A 45 -6.80 7.50 7.77
N TRP A 46 -7.28 6.29 7.50
CA TRP A 46 -7.80 5.41 8.55
C TRP A 46 -6.70 5.00 9.53
N ALA A 47 -5.53 4.58 9.02
CA ALA A 47 -4.38 4.16 9.81
C ALA A 47 -3.85 5.30 10.69
N LEU A 48 -3.79 6.52 10.15
CA LEU A 48 -3.43 7.72 10.90
C LEU A 48 -4.44 8.03 12.02
N ARG A 49 -5.75 7.99 11.71
CA ARG A 49 -6.80 8.27 12.72
C ARG A 49 -6.82 7.24 13.86
N HIS A 50 -6.54 5.97 13.56
CA HIS A 50 -6.59 4.89 14.55
C HIS A 50 -5.22 4.55 15.16
N LYS A 51 -4.17 5.34 14.86
CA LYS A 51 -2.79 5.12 15.32
C LYS A 51 -2.29 3.69 15.02
N ALA A 52 -2.65 3.15 13.86
CA ALA A 52 -2.20 1.84 13.39
C ALA A 52 -0.77 1.94 12.85
N TRP A 53 0.20 2.06 13.76
CA TRP A 53 1.60 2.33 13.43
C TRP A 53 2.27 1.23 12.59
N ASP A 54 1.85 -0.02 12.75
CA ASP A 54 2.26 -1.14 11.91
C ASP A 54 1.97 -0.89 10.42
N LEU A 55 0.75 -0.43 10.10
CA LEU A 55 0.35 -0.13 8.73
C LEU A 55 1.07 1.08 8.17
N ILE A 56 1.31 2.10 9.01
CA ILE A 56 2.05 3.30 8.60
C ILE A 56 3.49 2.92 8.24
N VAL A 57 4.16 2.12 9.07
CA VAL A 57 5.54 1.66 8.78
C VAL A 57 5.57 0.84 7.51
N ILE A 58 4.64 -0.11 7.34
CA ILE A 58 4.53 -0.91 6.11
C ILE A 58 4.33 -0.01 4.89
N GLY A 59 3.42 0.97 4.98
CA GLY A 59 3.17 1.93 3.90
C GLY A 59 4.41 2.74 3.53
N ILE A 60 5.19 3.19 4.51
CA ILE A 60 6.45 3.91 4.26
C ILE A 60 7.46 3.03 3.55
N VAL A 61 7.64 1.78 4.01
CA VAL A 61 8.57 0.82 3.37
C VAL A 61 8.19 0.60 1.91
N PHE A 62 6.90 0.35 1.64
CA PHE A 62 6.41 0.17 0.27
C PHE A 62 6.56 1.43 -0.58
N CYS A 63 6.31 2.62 -0.03
CA CYS A 63 6.51 3.89 -0.71
C CYS A 63 7.97 4.08 -1.17
N VAL A 64 8.95 3.72 -0.33
CA VAL A 64 10.37 3.77 -0.71
C VAL A 64 10.67 2.81 -1.86
N PHE A 65 10.13 1.59 -1.83
CA PHE A 65 10.31 0.62 -2.91
C PHE A 65 9.66 1.05 -4.22
N ASP A 66 8.46 1.64 -4.15
CA ASP A 66 7.75 2.17 -5.31
C ASP A 66 8.49 3.36 -5.95
N LEU A 67 8.99 4.28 -5.12
CA LEU A 67 9.79 5.42 -5.58
C LEU A 67 11.11 4.95 -6.22
N TRP A 68 11.78 3.97 -5.60
CA TRP A 68 12.98 3.35 -6.15
C TRP A 68 12.73 2.66 -7.49
N GLY A 69 11.63 1.90 -7.59
CA GLY A 69 11.19 1.27 -8.83
C GLY A 69 10.93 2.29 -9.93
N THR A 70 10.21 3.37 -9.61
CA THR A 70 9.93 4.49 -10.53
C THR A 70 11.22 5.17 -10.99
N LEU A 71 12.16 5.46 -10.08
CA LEU A 71 13.44 6.07 -10.43
C LEU A 71 14.28 5.17 -11.35
N ARG A 72 14.28 3.86 -11.12
CA ARG A 72 14.94 2.89 -12.02
C ARG A 72 14.29 2.86 -13.39
N LEU A 73 12.96 2.89 -13.46
CA LEU A 73 12.22 2.93 -14.71
C LEU A 73 12.56 4.21 -15.51
N VAL A 74 12.52 5.37 -14.85
CA VAL A 74 12.85 6.67 -15.46
C VAL A 74 14.31 6.73 -15.91
N ASN A 75 15.27 6.29 -15.09
CA ASN A 75 16.68 6.28 -15.45
C ASN A 75 17.05 5.23 -16.52
N GLY A 76 16.26 4.17 -16.67
CA GLY A 76 16.43 3.19 -17.75
C GLY A 76 15.79 3.59 -19.07
N LEU A 77 14.89 4.58 -19.05
CA LEU A 77 14.24 5.19 -20.21
C LEU A 77 14.96 6.47 -20.71
N ALA A 78 15.94 6.97 -19.95
CA ALA A 78 16.80 8.11 -20.29
C ALA A 78 18.10 7.66 -20.94
#